data_AF-A0A352TT02-F1
#
_entry.id   AF-A0A352TT02-F1
#
_cell.length_a   1.000
_cell.length_b   1.000
_cell.length_c   1.000
_cell.angle_alpha   90.00
_cell.angle_beta   90.00
_cell.angle_gamma   90.00
#
_symmetry.space_group_name_H-M   'P 1'
#
loop_
_entity.id
_entity.type
_entity.pdbx_description
1 polymer ?
#
loop_
_entity_poly.entity_id
_entity_poly.type
_entity_poly.pdbx_seq_one_letter_code
_entity_poly.pdbx_strand_id
1 'polypeptide(L)'
;MIKLNDAYVTPFLKENISDFQPVVDNIHNMIHNKTGKGADFLGWVELPNTITDQLPRIQEVANRLKQYDVLVVIGIGGSYLGTKAGLHFLETPFKQTKPEILFAGHNMS
;
A
#
# COMPACT_ATOMS: atom_id res chain seq x y z
N MET A 1 1.33 -16.82 5.72
CA MET A 1 1.36 -16.11 7.03
C MET A 1 2.66 -15.33 7.10
N ILE A 2 2.58 -14.00 7.21
CA ILE A 2 3.75 -13.14 7.40
C ILE A 2 4.22 -13.34 8.84
N LYS A 3 5.54 -13.41 9.06
CA LYS A 3 6.14 -13.59 10.39
C LYS A 3 7.24 -12.57 10.60
N LEU A 4 7.28 -11.98 11.78
CA LEU A 4 8.41 -11.20 12.24
C LEU A 4 9.49 -12.17 12.74
N ASN A 5 10.72 -11.98 12.27
CA ASN A 5 11.91 -12.63 12.83
C ASN A 5 12.84 -11.55 13.36
N ASP A 6 12.92 -11.43 14.67
CA ASP A 6 13.69 -10.43 15.41
C ASP A 6 14.98 -10.99 16.02
N ALA A 7 15.29 -12.28 15.80
CA ALA A 7 16.42 -12.97 16.43
C ALA A 7 17.78 -12.28 16.21
N TYR A 8 17.94 -11.57 15.09
CA TYR A 8 19.16 -10.85 14.74
C TYR A 8 19.22 -9.41 15.27
N VAL A 9 18.14 -8.92 15.88
CA VAL A 9 18.05 -7.56 16.47
C VAL A 9 18.02 -7.63 17.99
N THR A 10 17.39 -8.66 18.57
CA THR A 10 17.27 -8.83 20.02
C THR A 10 18.57 -8.71 20.81
N PRO A 11 19.74 -9.22 20.36
CA PRO A 11 21.00 -9.04 21.09
C PRO A 11 21.45 -7.59 21.27
N PHE A 12 20.94 -6.66 20.45
CA PHE A 12 21.26 -5.23 20.51
C PHE A 12 20.27 -4.43 21.36
N LEU A 13 19.17 -5.03 21.79
CA LEU A 13 18.15 -4.36 22.59
C LEU A 13 18.57 -4.36 24.06
N LYS A 14 18.51 -3.18 24.67
CA LYS A 14 18.78 -3.00 26.11
C LYS A 14 17.51 -3.12 26.96
N GLU A 15 16.35 -2.92 26.34
CA GLU A 15 15.05 -2.86 26.98
C GLU A 15 14.21 -4.07 26.57
N ASN A 16 13.27 -4.47 27.42
CA ASN A 16 12.30 -5.48 27.07
C ASN A 16 11.17 -4.84 26.25
N ILE A 17 10.96 -5.33 25.02
CA ILE A 17 9.93 -4.78 24.11
C ILE A 17 8.53 -4.83 24.76
N SER A 18 8.27 -5.82 25.61
CA SER A 18 6.97 -5.97 26.30
C SER A 18 6.66 -4.79 27.24
N ASP A 19 7.66 -4.05 27.72
CA ASP A 19 7.45 -2.90 28.59
C ASP A 19 6.75 -1.74 27.86
N PHE A 20 6.79 -1.73 26.52
CA PHE A 20 6.11 -0.73 25.68
C PHE A 20 4.62 -1.04 25.44
N GLN A 21 4.11 -2.19 25.88
CA GLN A 21 2.72 -2.59 25.62
C GLN A 21 1.69 -1.52 26.02
N PRO A 22 1.79 -0.85 27.20
CA PRO A 22 0.83 0.20 27.56
C PRO A 22 0.81 1.38 26.57
N VAL A 23 1.97 1.70 26.00
CA VAL A 23 2.09 2.78 25.00
C VAL A 23 1.48 2.32 23.66
N VAL A 24 1.76 1.08 23.26
CA VAL A 24 1.18 0.48 22.05
C VAL A 24 -0.34 0.44 22.13
N ASP A 25 -0.91 0.01 23.26
CA ASP A 25 -2.37 -0.06 23.46
C ASP A 25 -3.02 1.32 23.36
N ASN A 26 -2.39 2.35 23.94
CA ASN A 26 -2.88 3.72 23.83
C ASN A 26 -2.86 4.19 22.37
N ILE A 27 -1.75 3.99 21.64
CA ILE A 27 -1.65 4.39 20.23
C ILE A 27 -2.64 3.61 19.35
N HIS A 28 -2.81 2.32 19.60
CA HIS A 28 -3.79 1.47 18.92
C HIS A 28 -5.20 2.06 19.08
N ASN A 29 -5.60 2.39 20.31
CA ASN A 29 -6.89 3.02 20.59
C ASN A 29 -7.01 4.40 19.92
N MET A 30 -5.93 5.20 19.89
CA MET A 30 -5.94 6.50 19.22
C MET A 30 -6.18 6.38 17.72
N ILE A 31 -5.61 5.36 17.06
CA ILE A 31 -5.80 5.12 15.63
C ILE A 31 -7.24 4.65 15.36
N HIS A 32 -7.70 3.62 16.06
CA HIS A 32 -9.05 3.06 15.81
C HIS A 32 -10.18 4.02 16.20
N ASN A 33 -9.99 4.79 17.28
CA ASN A 33 -10.98 5.78 17.72
C ASN A 33 -10.77 7.18 17.10
N LYS A 34 -9.77 7.35 16.23
CA LYS A 34 -9.53 8.60 15.48
C LYS A 34 -9.36 9.84 16.39
N THR A 35 -8.71 9.69 17.54
CA THR A 35 -8.56 10.78 18.53
C THR A 35 -7.21 11.50 18.45
N GLY A 36 -6.26 10.97 17.68
CA GLY A 36 -4.93 11.54 17.51
C GLY A 36 -4.84 12.67 16.49
N LYS A 37 -3.69 13.34 16.44
CA LYS A 37 -3.39 14.34 15.40
C LYS A 37 -3.36 13.67 14.01
N GLY A 38 -4.04 14.26 13.04
CA GLY A 38 -4.11 13.74 11.67
C GLY A 38 -5.16 12.64 11.48
N ALA A 39 -6.11 12.51 12.41
CA ALA A 39 -7.17 11.50 12.36
C ALA A 39 -8.02 11.54 11.07
N ASP A 40 -8.12 12.69 10.42
CA ASP A 40 -8.78 12.87 9.13
C ASP A 40 -8.20 11.98 8.01
N PHE A 41 -6.95 11.52 8.16
CA PHE A 41 -6.21 10.75 7.16
C PHE A 41 -6.10 9.24 7.51
N LEU A 42 -6.91 8.73 8.44
CA LEU A 42 -6.89 7.32 8.84
C LEU A 42 -7.80 6.40 8.00
N GLY A 43 -8.23 6.83 6.81
CA GLY A 43 -9.08 6.04 5.93
C GLY A 43 -8.47 4.69 5.52
N TRP A 44 -7.15 4.56 5.53
CA TRP A 44 -6.43 3.33 5.19
C TRP A 44 -6.65 2.19 6.19
N VAL A 45 -7.07 2.48 7.43
CA VAL A 45 -7.32 1.46 8.47
C VAL A 45 -8.50 0.58 8.08
N GLU A 46 -9.59 1.19 7.61
CA GLU A 46 -10.83 0.49 7.23
C GLU A 46 -10.89 0.11 5.75
N LEU A 47 -10.04 0.71 4.92
CA LEU A 47 -10.04 0.50 3.47
C LEU A 47 -10.06 -0.99 3.06
N PRO A 48 -9.28 -1.91 3.68
CA PRO A 48 -9.33 -3.33 3.31
C PRO A 48 -10.70 -3.97 3.50
N ASN A 49 -11.51 -3.47 4.46
CA ASN A 49 -12.84 -3.98 4.74
C ASN A 49 -13.91 -3.36 3.83
N THR A 50 -13.71 -2.10 3.41
CA THR A 50 -14.72 -1.32 2.68
C THR A 50 -14.50 -1.29 1.16
N ILE A 51 -13.32 -1.66 0.66
CA ILE A 51 -12.98 -1.54 -0.76
C ILE A 51 -13.83 -2.43 -1.67
N THR A 52 -14.42 -3.51 -1.13
CA THR A 52 -15.16 -4.54 -1.88
C THR A 52 -16.21 -3.96 -2.82
N ASP A 53 -16.93 -2.92 -2.40
CA ASP A 53 -18.00 -2.28 -3.18
C ASP A 53 -17.47 -1.59 -4.45
N GLN A 54 -16.19 -1.18 -4.45
CA GLN A 54 -15.56 -0.50 -5.60
C GLN A 54 -14.86 -1.48 -6.54
N LEU A 55 -14.56 -2.70 -6.10
CA LEU A 55 -13.82 -3.69 -6.90
C LEU A 55 -14.51 -4.01 -8.24
N PRO A 56 -15.84 -4.19 -8.33
CA PRO A 56 -16.50 -4.45 -9.61
C PRO A 56 -16.26 -3.33 -10.64
N ARG A 57 -16.37 -2.07 -10.21
CA ARG A 57 -16.13 -0.91 -11.07
C ARG A 57 -14.67 -0.82 -11.52
N ILE A 58 -13.72 -1.10 -10.62
CA ILE A 58 -12.29 -1.14 -10.97
C ILE A 58 -12.04 -2.24 -12.00
N GLN A 59 -12.62 -3.42 -11.81
CA GLN A 59 -12.48 -4.56 -12.71
C GLN A 59 -13.08 -4.30 -14.09
N GLU A 60 -14.24 -3.63 -14.17
CA GLU A 60 -14.86 -3.20 -15.41
C GLU A 60 -13.94 -2.28 -16.21
N VAL A 61 -13.39 -1.24 -15.56
CA VAL A 61 -12.45 -0.33 -16.21
C VAL A 61 -11.19 -1.06 -16.65
N ALA A 62 -10.62 -1.92 -15.79
CA ALA A 62 -9.44 -2.71 -16.14
C ALA A 62 -9.69 -3.60 -17.37
N ASN A 63 -10.88 -4.20 -17.49
CA ASN A 63 -11.25 -5.00 -18.66
C ASN A 63 -11.38 -4.13 -19.92
N ARG A 64 -11.98 -2.94 -19.81
CA ARG A 64 -12.04 -2.00 -20.94
C ARG A 64 -10.66 -1.56 -21.39
N LEU A 65 -9.71 -1.40 -20.48
CA LEU A 65 -8.35 -0.95 -20.81
C LEU A 65 -7.53 -2.00 -21.58
N LYS A 66 -7.91 -3.28 -21.56
CA LYS A 66 -7.24 -4.36 -22.31
C LYS A 66 -7.30 -4.20 -23.83
N GLN A 67 -8.20 -3.37 -24.35
CA GLN A 67 -8.31 -3.11 -25.78
C GLN A 67 -7.20 -2.20 -26.31
N TYR A 68 -6.49 -1.49 -25.42
CA TYR A 68 -5.42 -0.58 -25.79
C TYR A 68 -4.07 -1.30 -25.80
N ASP A 69 -3.15 -0.83 -26.63
CA ASP A 69 -1.78 -1.33 -26.65
C ASP A 69 -0.95 -0.78 -25.47
N VAL A 70 -1.22 0.46 -25.08
CA VAL A 70 -0.47 1.18 -24.04
C VAL A 70 -1.42 1.93 -23.10
N LEU A 71 -1.11 1.90 -21.80
CA LEU A 71 -1.71 2.72 -20.75
C LEU A 71 -0.64 3.62 -20.14
N VAL A 72 -0.83 4.94 -20.22
CA VAL A 72 0.07 5.91 -19.57
C VAL A 72 -0.53 6.34 -18.23
N VAL A 73 0.13 5.98 -17.13
CA VAL A 73 -0.21 6.44 -15.78
C VAL A 73 0.56 7.72 -15.49
N ILE A 74 -0.16 8.81 -15.26
CA ILE A 74 0.41 10.13 -14.96
C ILE A 74 0.28 10.38 -13.45
N GLY A 75 1.39 10.49 -12.74
CA GLY A 75 1.39 10.71 -11.30
C GLY A 75 2.79 10.79 -10.70
N ILE A 76 2.89 11.34 -9.49
CA ILE A 76 4.11 11.46 -8.70
C ILE A 76 3.84 11.06 -7.24
N GLY A 77 4.90 10.84 -6.45
CA GLY A 77 4.79 10.52 -5.03
C GLY A 77 4.01 9.21 -4.80
N GLY A 78 3.05 9.23 -3.86
CA GLY A 78 2.25 8.05 -3.51
C GLY A 78 1.45 7.45 -4.68
N SER A 79 0.98 8.30 -5.60
CA SER A 79 0.24 7.88 -6.80
C SER A 79 1.11 7.15 -7.84
N TYR A 80 2.43 7.30 -7.77
CA TYR A 80 3.38 6.59 -8.63
C TYR A 80 4.01 5.39 -7.92
N LEU A 81 4.54 5.60 -6.71
CA LEU A 81 5.31 4.60 -5.98
C LEU A 81 4.48 3.36 -5.63
N GLY A 82 3.25 3.56 -5.16
CA GLY A 82 2.35 2.45 -4.81
C GLY A 82 1.98 1.61 -6.03
N THR A 83 1.58 2.27 -7.12
CA THR A 83 1.22 1.59 -8.37
C THR A 83 2.42 0.84 -8.97
N LYS A 84 3.59 1.48 -9.03
CA LYS A 84 4.80 0.87 -9.58
C LYS A 84 5.29 -0.31 -8.75
N ALA A 85 5.29 -0.20 -7.42
CA ALA A 85 5.68 -1.29 -6.53
C ALA A 85 4.74 -2.50 -6.67
N GLY A 86 3.42 -2.26 -6.69
CA GLY A 86 2.44 -3.33 -6.87
C GLY A 86 2.54 -4.03 -8.23
N LEU A 87 2.74 -3.25 -9.30
CA LEU A 87 2.92 -3.80 -10.64
C LEU A 87 4.19 -4.67 -10.71
N HIS A 88 5.31 -4.15 -10.22
CA HIS A 88 6.59 -4.87 -10.27
C HIS A 88 6.60 -6.12 -9.39
N PHE A 89 5.94 -6.08 -8.22
CA PHE A 89 5.82 -7.24 -7.33
C PHE A 89 5.03 -8.39 -7.97
N LEU A 90 4.04 -8.08 -8.82
CA LEU A 90 3.19 -9.06 -9.51
C LEU A 90 3.68 -9.40 -10.92
N GLU A 91 4.73 -8.73 -11.39
CA GLU A 91 5.26 -8.88 -12.74
C GLU A 91 5.88 -10.27 -12.91
N THR A 92 5.59 -10.91 -14.05
CA THR A 92 6.29 -12.13 -14.45
C THR A 92 7.43 -11.73 -15.38
N PRO A 93 8.70 -12.03 -15.04
CA PRO A 93 9.83 -11.65 -15.89
C PRO A 93 9.63 -12.09 -17.35
N PHE A 94 9.89 -11.17 -18.28
CA PHE A 94 9.79 -11.38 -19.73
C PHE A 94 8.40 -11.70 -20.29
N LYS A 95 7.34 -11.66 -19.47
CA LYS A 95 5.96 -11.84 -19.93
C LYS A 95 5.38 -10.48 -20.34
N GLN A 96 5.11 -10.31 -21.62
CA GLN A 96 4.36 -9.14 -22.09
C GLN A 96 2.88 -9.28 -21.70
N THR A 97 2.37 -8.28 -21.01
CA THR A 97 0.94 -8.12 -20.71
C THR A 97 0.41 -6.92 -21.49
N LYS A 98 -0.83 -7.01 -22.00
CA LYS A 98 -1.52 -5.88 -22.62
C LYS A 98 -2.55 -5.27 -21.66
N PRO A 99 -2.64 -3.92 -21.58
CA PRO A 99 -1.76 -2.95 -22.22
C PRO A 99 -0.36 -2.91 -21.57
N GLU A 100 0.65 -2.48 -22.32
CA GLU A 100 1.92 -2.05 -21.74
C GLU A 100 1.66 -0.83 -20.83
N ILE A 101 2.18 -0.85 -19.61
CA ILE A 101 1.96 0.23 -18.64
C ILE A 101 3.20 1.13 -18.59
N LEU A 102 3.05 2.38 -19.01
CA LEU A 102 4.07 3.41 -18.94
C LEU A 102 3.73 4.44 -17.86
N PHE A 103 4.75 5.10 -17.32
CA PHE A 103 4.58 6.15 -16.30
C PHE A 103 5.15 7.48 -16.77
N ALA A 104 4.40 8.56 -16.54
CA ALA A 104 4.82 9.94 -16.83
C ALA A 104 4.57 10.86 -15.64
N GLY A 105 5.17 12.06 -15.65
CA GLY A 105 4.96 13.10 -14.62
C GLY A 105 5.70 12.90 -13.28
N HIS A 106 6.32 11.73 -13.05
CA HIS A 106 7.03 11.43 -11.80
C HIS A 106 8.43 12.05 -11.69
N ASN A 107 8.98 12.58 -12.79
CA ASN A 107 10.31 13.20 -12.85
C ASN A 107 10.26 14.73 -12.80
N MET A 108 9.09 15.32 -12.52
CA MET A 108 8.98 16.77 -12.39
C MET A 108 9.53 17.20 -11.03
N SER A 109 10.61 17.98 -11.05
CA SER A 109 11.21 18.65 -9.90
C SER A 109 10.64 20.05 -9.70
#